data_AF-A0A540KUR5-F1
#
_entry.id   AF-A0A540KUR5-F1
#
_cell.length_a   1.000
_cell.length_b   1.000
_cell.length_c   1.000
_cell.angle_alpha   90.00
_cell.angle_beta   90.00
_cell.angle_gamma   90.00
#
_symmetry.space_group_name_H-M   'P 1'
#
loop_
_entity.id
_entity.type
_entity.pdbx_description
1 polymer ?
#
loop_
_entity_poly.entity_id
_entity_poly.type
_entity_poly.pdbx_seq_one_letter_code
_entity_poly.pdbx_strand_id
1 'polypeptide(L)'
;MDFLSNLEYLRLKDVSIKDDDDRFFKWLSGSCTSIKELLLENCLGVNNLIIESSSLESFWCESHDFNDECHLNISGDRLEKLHFDAPIGLVNISAPNLKYLEWFGEFKTRQNLGNLMFLEKAMIYSTTQISNFDVLFDFLCSIRKVKVLILDPIILEGLLEIERELSFISQAKEFKSYNMMNTSLMLLSSHIINSSMLTIWGR
;
A
#
# COMPACT_ATOMS: atom_id res chain seq x y z
N MET A 1 8.70 -13.35 -32.98
CA MET A 1 8.11 -12.03 -33.30
C MET A 1 7.57 -11.51 -32.00
N ASP A 2 8.28 -10.58 -31.37
CA ASP A 2 7.83 -10.00 -30.11
C ASP A 2 6.72 -9.02 -30.45
N PHE A 3 5.49 -9.38 -30.11
CA PHE A 3 4.35 -8.48 -30.22
C PHE A 3 4.49 -7.43 -29.13
N LEU A 4 5.16 -6.33 -29.46
CA LEU A 4 5.15 -5.15 -28.62
C LEU A 4 3.77 -4.49 -28.76
N SER A 5 3.03 -4.51 -27.66
CA SER A 5 1.72 -3.88 -27.56
C SER A 5 1.89 -2.40 -27.27
N ASN A 6 1.16 -1.56 -28.02
CA ASN A 6 1.03 -0.13 -27.72
C ASN A 6 -0.04 0.13 -26.64
N LEU A 7 -0.38 -0.89 -25.84
CA LEU A 7 -1.36 -0.79 -24.77
C LEU A 7 -0.80 0.10 -23.67
N GLU A 8 -1.43 1.25 -23.47
CA GLU A 8 -1.07 2.20 -22.42
C GLU A 8 -1.93 2.05 -21.15
N TYR A 9 -3.15 1.53 -21.29
CA TYR A 9 -4.11 1.41 -20.20
C TYR A 9 -4.77 0.04 -20.23
N LEU A 10 -4.72 -0.68 -19.12
CA LEU A 10 -5.45 -1.92 -18.93
C LEU A 10 -6.28 -1.84 -17.66
N ARG A 11 -7.60 -1.94 -17.82
CA ARG A 11 -8.55 -1.95 -16.71
C ARG A 11 -9.39 -3.19 -16.79
N LEU A 12 -9.29 -4.02 -15.77
CA LEU A 12 -10.02 -5.28 -15.66
C LEU A 12 -10.89 -5.20 -14.41
N LYS A 13 -12.18 -5.48 -14.60
CA LYS A 13 -13.18 -5.41 -13.54
C LYS A 13 -14.09 -6.63 -13.62
N ASP A 14 -14.29 -7.31 -12.50
CA ASP A 14 -15.20 -8.45 -12.37
C ASP A 14 -14.91 -9.56 -13.41
N VAL A 15 -13.62 -9.83 -13.66
CA VAL A 15 -13.17 -10.83 -14.64
C VAL A 15 -12.50 -12.02 -13.99
N SER A 16 -12.62 -13.19 -14.62
CA SER A 16 -11.81 -14.36 -14.27
C SER A 16 -10.59 -14.46 -15.18
N ILE A 17 -9.42 -14.34 -14.58
CA ILE A 17 -8.12 -14.50 -15.22
C ILE A 17 -7.66 -15.93 -14.94
N LYS A 18 -7.52 -16.74 -15.99
CA LYS A 18 -6.91 -18.06 -15.88
C LYS A 18 -5.41 -17.93 -15.94
N ASP A 19 -4.80 -17.59 -14.81
CA ASP A 19 -3.37 -17.33 -14.73
C ASP A 19 -2.56 -18.56 -14.33
N ASP A 20 -2.73 -19.67 -15.05
CA ASP A 20 -1.88 -20.84 -14.82
C ASP A 20 -0.43 -20.46 -15.19
N ASP A 21 0.50 -20.65 -14.26
CA ASP A 21 1.94 -20.35 -14.37
C ASP A 21 2.29 -18.85 -14.62
N ASP A 22 1.52 -17.92 -14.07
CA ASP A 22 1.73 -16.44 -14.16
C ASP A 22 1.78 -15.91 -15.61
N ARG A 23 1.14 -16.62 -16.56
CA ARG A 23 1.18 -16.31 -18.00
C ARG A 23 0.64 -14.93 -18.33
N PHE A 24 -0.40 -14.47 -17.63
CA PHE A 24 -1.00 -13.17 -17.85
C PHE A 24 -0.03 -12.05 -17.47
N PHE A 25 0.59 -12.12 -16.29
CA PHE A 25 1.52 -11.10 -15.84
C PHE A 25 2.88 -11.16 -16.55
N LYS A 26 3.32 -12.35 -16.98
CA LYS A 26 4.47 -12.49 -17.90
C LYS A 26 4.20 -11.83 -19.25
N TRP A 27 3.00 -12.01 -19.80
CA TRP A 27 2.60 -11.31 -21.02
C TRP A 27 2.56 -9.79 -20.80
N LEU A 28 1.95 -9.33 -19.72
CA LEU A 28 1.90 -7.91 -19.37
C LEU A 28 3.30 -7.29 -19.29
N SER A 29 4.20 -7.91 -18.52
CA SER A 29 5.56 -7.41 -18.29
C SER A 29 6.44 -7.52 -19.55
N GLY A 30 6.29 -8.59 -20.33
CA GLY A 30 7.12 -8.83 -21.52
C GLY A 30 6.64 -8.17 -22.82
N SER A 31 5.33 -7.89 -22.94
CA SER A 31 4.72 -7.44 -24.21
C SER A 31 4.15 -6.03 -24.14
N CYS A 32 3.76 -5.53 -22.96
CA CYS A 32 3.13 -4.22 -22.81
C CYS A 32 4.15 -3.15 -22.37
N THR A 33 5.17 -2.91 -23.19
CA THR A 33 6.26 -1.97 -22.84
C THR A 33 5.82 -0.51 -22.70
N SER A 34 4.62 -0.15 -23.15
CA SER A 34 4.05 1.20 -23.04
C SER A 34 2.96 1.33 -21.97
N ILE A 35 2.73 0.29 -21.14
CA ILE A 35 1.68 0.32 -20.11
C ILE A 35 1.97 1.41 -19.08
N LYS A 36 1.04 2.37 -18.94
CA LYS A 36 1.10 3.46 -17.96
C LYS A 36 0.18 3.20 -16.79
N GLU A 37 -0.96 2.54 -17.03
CA GLU A 37 -1.95 2.26 -15.99
C GLU A 37 -2.42 0.80 -16.04
N LEU A 38 -2.42 0.17 -14.87
CA LEU A 38 -3.02 -1.14 -14.65
C LEU A 38 -4.02 -1.05 -13.49
N LEU A 39 -5.27 -1.39 -13.76
CA LEU A 39 -6.33 -1.50 -12.77
C LEU A 39 -6.89 -2.93 -12.79
N LEU A 40 -6.88 -3.57 -11.62
CA LEU A 40 -7.46 -4.87 -11.36
C LEU A 40 -8.48 -4.72 -10.24
N GLU A 41 -9.76 -4.88 -10.54
CA GLU A 41 -10.87 -4.78 -9.58
C GLU A 41 -11.65 -6.09 -9.62
N ASN A 42 -11.80 -6.76 -8.48
CA ASN A 42 -12.52 -8.04 -8.34
C ASN A 42 -12.14 -9.08 -9.40
N CYS A 43 -10.83 -9.22 -9.64
CA CYS A 43 -10.31 -10.17 -10.61
C CYS A 43 -10.07 -11.54 -9.96
N LEU A 44 -10.80 -12.56 -10.43
CA LEU A 44 -10.70 -13.94 -9.95
C LEU A 44 -9.53 -14.68 -10.61
N GLY A 45 -8.95 -15.66 -9.90
CA GLY A 45 -8.00 -16.62 -10.48
C GLY A 45 -6.55 -16.14 -10.60
N VAL A 46 -6.23 -14.99 -10.00
CA VAL A 46 -4.87 -14.49 -9.89
C VAL A 46 -4.23 -15.02 -8.60
N ASN A 47 -3.15 -15.79 -8.74
CA ASN A 47 -2.46 -16.42 -7.60
C ASN A 47 -1.27 -15.59 -7.10
N ASN A 48 -0.52 -14.96 -8.02
CA ASN A 48 0.59 -14.07 -7.71
C ASN A 48 0.53 -12.85 -8.62
N LEU A 49 0.83 -11.69 -8.05
CA LEU A 49 0.92 -10.43 -8.77
C LEU A 49 2.40 -10.07 -8.97
N ILE A 50 3.00 -10.54 -10.06
CA ILE A 50 4.38 -10.20 -10.42
C ILE A 50 4.36 -9.19 -11.56
N ILE A 51 4.56 -7.92 -11.24
CA ILE A 51 4.51 -6.81 -12.19
C ILE A 51 5.89 -6.19 -12.31
N GLU A 52 6.49 -6.33 -13.48
CA GLU A 52 7.77 -5.70 -13.80
C GLU A 52 7.56 -4.78 -15.01
N SER A 53 7.50 -3.47 -14.77
CA SER A 53 7.28 -2.51 -15.84
C SER A 53 8.02 -1.20 -15.61
N SER A 54 8.86 -0.83 -16.58
CA SER A 54 9.60 0.43 -16.58
C SER A 54 8.75 1.63 -17.04
N SER A 55 7.56 1.39 -17.60
CA SER A 55 6.63 2.41 -18.09
C SER A 55 5.43 2.66 -17.19
N LEU A 56 5.14 1.74 -16.27
CA LEU A 56 3.96 1.82 -15.41
C LEU A 56 4.06 3.02 -14.47
N GLU A 57 3.04 3.88 -14.51
CA GLU A 57 2.91 5.11 -13.71
C GLU A 57 1.90 4.95 -12.58
N SER A 58 0.88 4.09 -12.77
CA SER A 58 -0.20 3.89 -11.82
C SER A 58 -0.64 2.43 -11.75
N PHE A 59 -0.75 1.90 -10.53
CA PHE A 59 -1.27 0.57 -10.26
C PHE A 59 -2.42 0.66 -9.25
N TRP A 60 -3.52 0.00 -9.57
CA TRP A 60 -4.69 -0.15 -8.70
C TRP A 60 -5.04 -1.63 -8.62
N CYS A 61 -5.10 -2.16 -7.39
CA CYS A 61 -5.55 -3.52 -7.15
C CYS A 61 -6.58 -3.52 -6.03
N GLU A 62 -7.75 -4.08 -6.30
CA GLU A 62 -8.83 -4.30 -5.34
C GLU A 62 -9.37 -5.71 -5.54
N SER A 63 -9.27 -6.58 -4.54
CA SER A 63 -9.76 -7.96 -4.63
C SER A 63 -10.02 -8.57 -3.26
N HIS A 64 -11.14 -9.27 -3.13
CA HIS A 64 -11.44 -10.09 -1.94
C HIS A 64 -11.11 -11.57 -2.13
N ASP A 65 -10.67 -11.97 -3.33
CA ASP A 65 -10.42 -13.36 -3.68
C ASP A 65 -8.97 -13.80 -3.45
N PHE A 66 -8.07 -12.86 -3.14
CA PHE A 66 -6.73 -13.22 -2.71
C PHE A 66 -6.73 -13.88 -1.34
N ASN A 67 -5.62 -14.52 -1.03
CA ASN A 67 -5.41 -15.15 0.26
C ASN A 67 -3.99 -14.87 0.75
N ASP A 68 -3.71 -15.31 1.98
CA ASP A 68 -2.40 -15.14 2.62
C ASP A 68 -1.26 -15.88 1.87
N GLU A 69 -1.55 -16.72 0.87
CA GLU A 69 -0.56 -17.38 0.02
C GLU A 69 -0.21 -16.56 -1.23
N CYS A 70 -1.04 -15.58 -1.60
CA CYS A 70 -0.77 -14.68 -2.72
C CYS A 70 0.46 -13.80 -2.42
N HIS A 71 1.29 -13.59 -3.43
CA HIS A 71 2.47 -12.72 -3.34
C HIS A 71 2.37 -11.57 -4.34
N LEU A 72 2.66 -10.35 -3.88
CA LEU A 72 2.78 -9.16 -4.73
C LEU A 72 4.24 -8.80 -4.83
N ASN A 73 4.75 -8.80 -6.04
CA ASN A 73 6.04 -8.24 -6.37
C ASN A 73 5.83 -7.21 -7.48
N ILE A 74 5.99 -5.93 -7.14
CA ILE A 74 5.88 -4.84 -8.12
C ILE A 74 7.20 -4.10 -8.19
N SER A 75 7.75 -4.00 -9.39
CA SER A 75 8.91 -3.18 -9.69
C SER A 75 8.60 -2.24 -10.84
N GLY A 76 8.91 -0.97 -10.66
CA GLY A 76 8.66 0.05 -11.66
C GLY A 76 9.21 1.40 -11.27
N ASP A 77 10.25 1.83 -11.98
CA ASP A 77 10.91 3.10 -11.70
C ASP A 77 10.00 4.30 -11.97
N ARG A 78 9.01 4.19 -12.87
CA ARG A 78 8.07 5.27 -13.16
C ARG A 78 6.80 5.23 -12.32
N LEU A 79 6.64 4.23 -11.46
CA LEU A 79 5.42 4.07 -10.70
C LEU A 79 5.29 5.21 -9.68
N GLU A 80 4.29 6.06 -9.87
CA GLU A 80 4.03 7.22 -9.01
C GLU A 80 2.84 7.01 -8.08
N LYS A 81 1.89 6.13 -8.46
CA LYS A 81 0.65 5.87 -7.72
C LYS A 81 0.44 4.38 -7.51
N LEU A 82 0.22 3.99 -6.27
CA LEU A 82 -0.10 2.62 -5.88
C LEU A 82 -1.31 2.66 -4.95
N HIS A 83 -2.39 2.03 -5.39
CA HIS A 83 -3.54 1.68 -4.57
C HIS A 83 -3.59 0.17 -4.44
N PHE A 84 -3.71 -0.30 -3.21
CA PHE A 84 -3.78 -1.73 -2.91
C PHE A 84 -4.81 -1.99 -1.83
N ASP A 85 -5.86 -2.74 -2.17
CA ASP A 85 -6.88 -3.26 -1.27
C ASP A 85 -7.09 -4.74 -1.54
N ALA A 86 -6.30 -5.58 -0.85
CA ALA A 86 -6.49 -7.00 -0.96
C ALA A 86 -5.85 -7.79 0.20
N PRO A 87 -6.42 -8.95 0.58
CA PRO A 87 -5.84 -9.85 1.56
C PRO A 87 -4.65 -10.58 0.92
N ILE A 88 -3.44 -10.12 1.19
CA ILE A 88 -2.22 -10.68 0.62
C ILE A 88 -1.19 -11.02 1.70
N GLY A 89 -0.47 -12.12 1.48
CA GLY A 89 0.63 -12.52 2.34
C GLY A 89 1.85 -11.61 2.17
N LEU A 90 2.71 -11.95 1.23
CA LEU A 90 4.01 -11.28 1.06
C LEU A 90 3.92 -10.18 0.00
N VAL A 91 4.35 -8.96 0.36
CA VAL A 91 4.47 -7.84 -0.57
C VAL A 91 5.91 -7.34 -0.63
N ASN A 92 6.41 -7.21 -1.86
CA ASN A 92 7.66 -6.57 -2.20
C ASN A 92 7.38 -5.46 -3.23
N ILE A 93 7.71 -4.23 -2.88
CA ILE A 93 7.57 -3.06 -3.74
C ILE A 93 8.96 -2.45 -3.97
N SER A 94 9.33 -2.33 -5.24
CA SER A 94 10.49 -1.58 -5.72
C SER A 94 10.04 -0.47 -6.66
N ALA A 95 9.56 0.62 -6.07
CA ALA A 95 9.05 1.79 -6.78
C ALA A 95 9.70 3.07 -6.20
N PRO A 96 10.95 3.39 -6.58
CA PRO A 96 11.70 4.48 -5.95
C PRO A 96 11.04 5.85 -6.11
N ASN A 97 10.31 6.07 -7.21
CA ASN A 97 9.63 7.33 -7.52
C ASN A 97 8.16 7.37 -7.10
N LEU A 98 7.72 6.45 -6.24
CA LEU A 98 6.36 6.43 -5.72
C LEU A 98 6.04 7.71 -4.96
N LYS A 99 4.96 8.39 -5.33
CA LYS A 99 4.49 9.65 -4.72
C LYS A 99 3.24 9.44 -3.88
N TYR A 100 2.36 8.53 -4.30
CA TYR A 100 1.07 8.29 -3.67
C TYR A 100 0.94 6.80 -3.35
N LEU A 101 0.81 6.50 -2.06
CA LEU A 101 0.53 5.16 -1.54
C LEU A 101 -0.83 5.20 -0.83
N GLU A 102 -1.72 4.31 -1.24
CA GLU A 102 -2.97 4.02 -0.55
C GLU A 102 -3.02 2.51 -0.31
N TRP A 103 -3.12 2.12 0.97
CA TRP A 103 -2.96 0.75 1.41
C TRP A 103 -4.09 0.35 2.33
N PHE A 104 -4.82 -0.68 1.93
CA PHE A 104 -5.83 -1.38 2.71
C PHE A 104 -5.35 -2.83 2.83
N GLY A 105 -4.95 -3.22 4.04
CA GLY A 105 -4.42 -4.56 4.20
C GLY A 105 -4.24 -5.00 5.63
N GLU A 106 -3.99 -6.29 5.76
CA GLU A 106 -3.68 -6.93 7.02
C GLU A 106 -2.15 -6.95 7.24
N PHE A 107 -1.73 -6.70 8.47
CA PHE A 107 -0.32 -6.66 8.86
C PHE A 107 0.13 -7.99 9.47
N LYS A 108 -0.21 -9.12 8.84
CA LYS A 108 0.12 -10.46 9.36
C LYS A 108 1.56 -10.87 9.10
N THR A 109 2.06 -10.54 7.92
CA THR A 109 3.33 -10.97 7.33
C THR A 109 4.18 -9.76 6.99
N ARG A 110 5.50 -9.92 7.03
CA ARG A 110 6.43 -8.84 6.72
C ARG A 110 6.21 -8.33 5.30
N GLN A 111 6.08 -7.02 5.19
CA GLN A 111 5.95 -6.31 3.92
C GLN A 111 7.22 -5.50 3.68
N ASN A 112 7.73 -5.52 2.45
CA ASN A 112 8.92 -4.77 2.05
C ASN A 112 8.53 -3.69 1.04
N LEU A 113 8.44 -2.45 1.51
CA LEU A 113 8.13 -1.29 0.67
C LEU A 113 9.35 -0.72 -0.07
N GLY A 114 10.54 -1.30 0.11
CA GLY A 114 11.77 -0.74 -0.43
C GLY A 114 12.06 0.65 0.15
N ASN A 115 12.71 1.51 -0.64
CA ASN A 115 13.09 2.86 -0.22
C ASN A 115 12.20 3.92 -0.90
N LEU A 116 11.09 4.30 -0.25
CA LEU A 116 10.10 5.25 -0.78
C LEU A 116 10.50 6.73 -0.56
N MET A 117 11.59 7.18 -1.19
CA MET A 117 12.20 8.50 -0.92
C MET A 117 11.38 9.71 -1.41
N PHE A 118 10.49 9.51 -2.39
CA PHE A 118 9.69 10.59 -3.00
C PHE A 118 8.22 10.58 -2.58
N LEU A 119 7.87 9.79 -1.56
CA LEU A 119 6.49 9.65 -1.14
C LEU A 119 5.95 10.98 -0.63
N GLU A 120 4.91 11.49 -1.28
CA GLU A 120 4.25 12.72 -0.91
C GLU A 120 3.09 12.44 0.04
N LYS A 121 2.34 11.36 -0.22
CA LYS A 121 1.17 11.00 0.56
C LYS A 121 1.11 9.49 0.78
N ALA A 122 0.90 9.09 2.02
CA ALA A 122 0.61 7.72 2.40
C ALA A 122 -0.71 7.68 3.16
N MET A 123 -1.63 6.82 2.73
CA MET A 123 -2.84 6.48 3.46
C MET A 123 -2.82 5.01 3.81
N ILE A 124 -2.85 4.70 5.09
CA ILE A 124 -2.76 3.33 5.59
C ILE A 124 -4.01 3.01 6.38
N TYR A 125 -4.73 2.00 5.93
CA TYR A 125 -5.96 1.49 6.51
C TYR A 125 -5.80 0.03 6.89
N SER A 126 -6.50 -0.37 7.95
CA SER A 126 -6.60 -1.76 8.36
C SER A 126 -8.04 -2.20 8.29
N THR A 127 -8.29 -3.34 7.66
CA THR A 127 -9.63 -3.90 7.45
C THR A 127 -10.05 -4.83 8.61
N THR A 128 -9.11 -5.21 9.47
CA THR A 128 -9.33 -6.13 10.60
C THR A 128 -8.57 -5.67 11.85
N GLN A 129 -8.83 -6.32 12.99
CA GLN A 129 -8.05 -6.07 14.20
C GLN A 129 -6.58 -6.44 13.96
N ILE A 130 -5.68 -5.54 14.34
CA ILE A 130 -4.24 -5.74 14.16
C ILE A 130 -3.78 -6.84 15.12
N SER A 131 -3.34 -7.96 14.56
CA SER A 131 -2.85 -9.11 15.33
C SER A 131 -1.33 -9.07 15.55
N ASN A 132 -0.60 -8.35 14.69
CA ASN A 132 0.87 -8.28 14.74
C ASN A 132 1.38 -6.84 14.61
N PHE A 133 1.54 -6.21 15.77
CA PHE A 133 2.00 -4.83 15.87
C PHE A 133 3.46 -4.62 15.47
N ASP A 134 4.31 -5.65 15.58
CA ASP A 134 5.71 -5.55 15.14
C ASP A 134 5.79 -5.38 13.62
N VAL A 135 5.00 -6.17 12.88
CA VAL A 135 4.92 -6.08 11.41
C VAL A 135 4.35 -4.73 10.98
N LEU A 136 3.28 -4.28 11.62
CA LEU A 136 2.70 -2.95 11.37
C LEU A 136 3.73 -1.84 11.61
N PHE A 137 4.44 -1.90 12.73
CA PHE A 137 5.42 -0.87 13.06
C PHE A 137 6.61 -0.85 12.10
N ASP A 138 7.12 -2.03 11.71
CA ASP A 138 8.17 -2.16 10.70
C ASP A 138 7.72 -1.57 9.35
N PHE A 139 6.48 -1.87 8.95
CA PHE A 139 5.85 -1.29 7.76
C PHE A 139 5.80 0.24 7.85
N LEU A 140 5.31 0.80 8.95
CA LEU A 140 5.22 2.25 9.13
C LEU A 140 6.60 2.92 9.18
N CYS A 141 7.61 2.27 9.77
CA CYS A 141 8.99 2.77 9.81
C CYS A 141 9.68 2.81 8.44
N SER A 142 9.16 2.07 7.46
CA SER A 142 9.62 2.16 6.06
C SER A 142 9.10 3.42 5.35
N ILE A 143 8.00 4.00 5.83
CA ILE A 143 7.40 5.24 5.31
C ILE A 143 8.14 6.43 5.93
N ARG A 144 9.23 6.88 5.28
CA ARG A 144 10.09 7.97 5.77
C ARG A 144 9.90 9.24 4.97
N LYS A 145 9.98 10.40 5.65
CA LYS A 145 9.96 11.75 5.04
C LYS A 145 8.71 12.06 4.18
N VAL A 146 7.60 11.38 4.43
CA VAL A 146 6.34 11.62 3.72
C VAL A 146 5.81 13.03 4.00
N LYS A 147 5.20 13.71 3.02
CA LYS A 147 4.60 15.03 3.30
C LYS A 147 3.33 14.88 4.14
N VAL A 148 2.46 13.94 3.77
CA VAL A 148 1.18 13.70 4.45
C VAL A 148 1.04 12.21 4.79
N LEU A 149 0.92 11.89 6.07
CA LEU A 149 0.60 10.55 6.55
C LEU A 149 -0.84 10.53 7.08
N ILE A 150 -1.65 9.60 6.58
CA ILE A 150 -3.01 9.35 7.07
C ILE A 150 -3.06 7.91 7.58
N LEU A 151 -3.48 7.73 8.83
CA LEU A 151 -3.68 6.42 9.44
C LEU A 151 -5.14 6.23 9.83
N ASP A 152 -5.64 5.01 9.65
CA ASP A 152 -6.89 4.59 10.27
C ASP A 152 -6.81 4.69 11.81
N PRO A 153 -7.86 5.17 12.50
CA PRO A 153 -7.89 5.20 13.96
C PRO A 153 -7.57 3.87 14.62
N ILE A 154 -7.97 2.72 14.05
CA ILE A 154 -7.67 1.40 14.59
C ILE A 154 -6.15 1.17 14.67
N ILE A 155 -5.42 1.61 13.65
CA ILE A 155 -3.94 1.57 13.63
C ILE A 155 -3.39 2.48 14.71
N LEU A 156 -3.92 3.69 14.83
CA LEU A 156 -3.43 4.66 15.81
C LEU A 156 -3.68 4.18 17.25
N GLU A 157 -4.88 3.70 17.55
CA GLU A 157 -5.27 3.16 18.86
C GLU A 157 -4.36 1.98 19.25
N GLY A 158 -4.19 1.01 18.34
CA GLY A 158 -3.34 -0.14 18.63
C GLY A 158 -1.86 0.21 18.84
N LEU A 159 -1.33 1.25 18.16
CA LEU A 159 0.02 1.75 18.43
C LEU A 159 0.15 2.45 19.79
N LEU A 160 -0.91 3.11 20.27
CA LEU A 160 -0.94 3.75 21.58
C LEU A 160 -0.99 2.72 22.72
N GLU A 161 -1.74 1.64 22.54
CA GLU A 161 -1.87 0.56 23.53
C GLU A 161 -0.55 -0.14 23.83
N ILE A 162 0.30 -0.31 22.82
CA ILE A 162 1.60 -0.98 22.96
C ILE A 162 2.75 -0.04 23.40
N GLU A 163 2.43 1.20 23.77
CA GLU A 163 3.37 2.26 24.22
C GLU A 163 4.57 2.46 23.27
N ARG A 164 4.39 2.20 21.97
CA ARG A 164 5.48 2.36 21.01
C ARG A 164 5.72 3.82 20.68
N GLU A 165 6.99 4.19 20.66
CA GLU A 165 7.41 5.54 20.31
C GLU A 165 7.03 5.85 18.86
N LEU A 166 6.10 6.80 18.68
CA LEU A 166 5.59 7.24 17.38
C LEU A 166 6.56 8.21 16.67
N SER A 167 7.86 8.06 16.92
CA SER A 167 8.91 8.95 16.39
C SER A 167 8.92 8.97 14.86
N PHE A 168 8.48 7.89 14.19
CA PHE A 168 8.31 7.87 12.73
C PHE A 168 7.25 8.86 12.24
N ILE A 169 6.18 9.12 13.01
CA ILE A 169 5.14 10.09 12.64
C ILE A 169 5.72 11.51 12.59
N SER A 170 6.69 11.82 13.46
CA SER A 170 7.37 13.13 13.44
C SER A 170 8.15 13.39 12.14
N GLN A 171 8.44 12.36 11.35
CA GLN A 171 9.08 12.49 10.05
C GLN A 171 8.11 12.96 8.96
N ALA A 172 6.79 12.91 9.22
CA ALA A 172 5.77 13.46 8.34
C ALA A 172 5.61 14.96 8.55
N LYS A 173 5.41 15.73 7.47
CA LYS A 173 5.10 17.17 7.61
C LYS A 173 3.71 17.38 8.20
N GLU A 174 2.76 16.56 7.79
CA GLU A 174 1.37 16.58 8.24
C GLU A 174 0.92 15.15 8.56
N PHE A 175 0.21 14.99 9.68
CA PHE A 175 -0.36 13.73 10.11
C PHE A 175 -1.87 13.88 10.33
N LYS A 176 -2.64 12.88 9.89
CA LYS A 176 -4.10 12.83 10.08
C LYS A 176 -4.52 11.43 10.51
N SER A 177 -5.57 11.37 11.32
CA SER A 177 -6.32 10.13 11.53
C SER A 177 -7.71 10.26 10.91
N TYR A 178 -8.10 9.27 10.11
CA TYR A 178 -9.36 9.27 9.37
C TYR A 178 -9.99 7.88 9.39
N ASN A 179 -11.22 7.79 9.91
CA ASN A 179 -12.00 6.57 9.83
C ASN A 179 -12.78 6.55 8.51
N MET A 180 -12.57 5.54 7.66
CA MET A 180 -13.31 5.44 6.40
C MET A 180 -14.79 5.05 6.60
N MET A 181 -15.13 4.45 7.75
CA MET A 181 -16.51 4.08 8.14
C MET A 181 -17.23 5.15 8.99
N ASN A 182 -16.56 6.23 9.41
CA ASN A 182 -17.15 7.29 10.23
C ASN A 182 -16.54 8.65 9.89
N THR A 183 -17.37 9.63 9.47
CA THR A 183 -16.95 10.92 8.90
C THR A 183 -16.22 11.91 9.85
N SER A 184 -15.65 11.44 10.96
CA SER A 184 -14.92 12.28 11.93
C SER A 184 -13.41 12.26 11.64
N LEU A 185 -12.87 13.41 11.23
CA LEU A 185 -11.43 13.66 11.08
C LEU A 185 -10.83 14.11 12.42
N MET A 186 -9.78 13.44 12.90
CA MET A 186 -8.91 13.99 13.95
C MET A 186 -7.59 14.46 13.33
N LEU A 187 -7.30 15.76 13.47
CA LEU A 187 -6.02 16.36 13.06
C LEU A 187 -5.10 16.42 14.28
N LEU A 188 -4.01 15.65 14.24
CA LEU A 188 -2.94 15.71 15.24
C LEU A 188 -1.70 16.32 14.59
N SER A 189 -1.21 17.43 15.13
CA SER A 189 0.02 18.07 14.62
C SER A 189 1.24 17.24 14.99
N SER A 190 2.18 17.07 14.04
CA SER A 190 3.43 16.32 14.25
C SER A 190 4.30 16.88 15.39
N HIS A 191 4.13 18.16 15.74
CA HIS A 191 4.82 18.80 16.87
C HIS A 191 4.24 18.41 18.25
N ILE A 192 2.99 17.92 18.31
CA ILE A 192 2.31 17.56 19.58
C ILE A 192 2.74 16.16 20.05
N ILE A 193 3.20 15.31 19.12
CA ILE A 193 3.56 13.92 19.42
C ILE A 193 4.84 13.82 20.27
N ASN A 194 5.64 14.88 20.38
CA ASN A 194 6.95 14.85 21.05
C ASN A 194 7.06 15.63 22.38
N SER A 195 5.96 15.91 23.09
CA SER A 195 6.07 16.52 24.44
C SER A 195 4.99 16.11 25.47
N SER A 196 4.00 15.29 25.11
CA SER A 196 2.78 15.19 25.93
C SER A 196 1.88 13.98 25.64
N MET A 197 2.42 12.76 25.52
CA MET A 197 1.58 11.56 25.45
C MET A 197 0.87 11.20 26.79
N LEU A 198 0.83 12.11 27.78
CA LEU A 198 0.25 11.84 29.11
C LEU A 198 -0.73 12.91 29.63
N THR A 199 -1.36 13.74 28.79
CA THR A 199 -2.37 14.69 29.32
C THR A 199 -3.65 14.85 28.50
N ILE A 200 -3.98 13.89 27.63
CA ILE A 200 -5.26 13.92 26.89
C ILE A 200 -5.95 12.55 26.91
N TRP A 201 -6.02 11.93 28.09
CA TRP A 201 -7.21 11.18 28.54
C TRP A 201 -7.46 11.61 29.99
N GLY A 202 -7.70 12.90 30.17
CA GLY A 202 -8.05 13.51 31.45
C GLY A 202 -9.56 13.41 31.69
N ARG A 203 -9.92 12.42 32.51
CA ARG A 203 -11.23 12.08 33.13
C ARG A 203 -12.14 11.13 32.38
#